data_AF-A0A537GFX1-F1
#
_entry.id   AF-A0A537GFX1-F1
#
_cell.length_a   1.000
_cell.length_b   1.000
_cell.length_c   1.000
_cell.angle_alpha   90.00
_cell.angle_beta   90.00
_cell.angle_gamma   90.00
#
_symmetry.space_group_name_H-M   'P 1'
#
loop_
_entity.id
_entity.type
_entity.pdbx_description
1 polymer ?
#
loop_
_entity_poly.entity_id
_entity_poly.type
_entity_poly.pdbx_seq_one_letter_code
_entity_poly.pdbx_strand_id
1 'polypeptide(L)' 'MQVVEMKKVHAEIGPASEFLKAHIKGSLRVKGSQILVEGVEHHELKLLLHKFLYHRGLDGYKVHSRPDILEIVPPD' A
#
# COMPACT_ATOMS: atom_id res chain seq x y z
N MET A 1 -1.18 -1.35 -14.03
CA MET A 1 -1.98 -0.85 -12.90
C MET A 1 -1.75 -1.81 -11.74
N GLN A 2 -1.42 -1.30 -10.56
CA GLN A 2 -1.19 -2.12 -9.38
C GLN A 2 -2.31 -1.92 -8.36
N VAL A 3 -2.58 -2.95 -7.56
CA VAL A 3 -3.59 -2.95 -6.51
C VAL A 3 -2.92 -3.14 -5.16
N VAL A 4 -3.13 -2.21 -4.24
CA VAL A 4 -2.79 -2.40 -2.82
C VAL A 4 -4.03 -2.88 -2.08
N GLU A 5 -3.97 -4.07 -1.50
CA GLU A 5 -5.03 -4.65 -0.68
C GLU A 5 -4.82 -4.33 0.80
N MET A 6 -5.75 -3.56 1.37
CA MET A 6 -5.69 -3.02 2.73
C MET A 6 -6.64 -3.75 3.70
N LYS A 7 -7.28 -4.87 3.29
CA LYS A 7 -8.28 -5.61 4.11
C LYS A 7 -7.91 -5.76 5.59
N LYS A 8 -6.65 -6.09 5.88
CA LYS A 8 -6.17 -6.38 7.25
C LYS A 8 -5.83 -5.13 8.05
N VAL A 9 -5.71 -3.99 7.38
CA VAL A 9 -5.41 -2.67 7.95
C VAL A 9 -6.37 -1.62 7.39
N HIS A 10 -7.66 -1.95 7.28
CA HIS A 10 -8.64 -1.11 6.58
C HIS A 10 -8.76 0.30 7.16
N ALA A 11 -8.58 0.45 8.48
CA ALA A 11 -8.56 1.75 9.14
C ALA A 11 -7.43 2.69 8.63
N GLU A 12 -6.37 2.12 8.05
CA GLU A 12 -5.22 2.85 7.54
C GLU A 12 -5.34 3.25 6.07
N ILE A 13 -6.47 2.96 5.41
CA ILE A 13 -6.63 3.23 3.97
C ILE A 13 -6.55 4.72 3.63
N GLY A 14 -7.12 5.58 4.47
CA GLY A 14 -7.03 7.04 4.33
C GLY A 14 -5.56 7.50 4.44
N PRO A 15 -4.92 7.29 5.61
CA PRO A 15 -3.51 7.64 5.80
C PRO A 15 -2.56 7.05 4.74
N ALA A 16 -2.76 5.80 4.33
CA ALA A 16 -1.95 5.17 3.29
C ALA A 16 -2.14 5.84 1.93
N SER A 17 -3.38 6.17 1.57
CA SER A 17 -3.68 6.86 0.31
C SER A 17 -3.06 8.26 0.26
N GLU A 18 -3.10 9.02 1.37
CA GLU A 18 -2.48 10.33 1.48
C GLU A 18 -0.96 10.24 1.39
N PHE A 19 -0.37 9.29 2.13
CA PHE A 19 1.06 9.02 2.09
C PHE A 19 1.52 8.66 0.67
N LEU A 20 0.85 7.71 0.01
CA LEU A 20 1.20 7.31 -1.35
C LEU A 20 1.06 8.48 -2.32
N LYS A 21 -0.03 9.26 -2.24
CA LYS A 21 -0.27 10.42 -3.10
C LYS A 21 0.86 11.47 -2.99
N ALA A 22 1.44 11.64 -1.80
CA ALA A 22 2.53 12.58 -1.58
C ALA A 22 3.90 12.07 -2.09
N HIS A 23 4.07 10.76 -2.30
CA HIS A 23 5.36 10.14 -2.60
C HIS A 23 5.48 9.54 -3.99
N ILE A 24 4.37 9.36 -4.71
CA ILE A 24 4.38 8.83 -6.08
C ILE A 24 4.29 9.95 -7.11
N LYS A 25 4.89 9.73 -8.29
CA LYS A 25 4.66 10.58 -9.48
C LYS A 25 3.44 10.16 -10.31
N GLY A 26 2.82 9.04 -9.93
CA GLY A 26 1.67 8.44 -10.58
C GLY A 26 0.33 8.97 -10.05
N SER A 27 -0.75 8.26 -10.41
CA SER A 27 -2.09 8.52 -9.91
C SER A 27 -2.58 7.37 -9.04
N LEU A 28 -3.47 7.68 -8.10
CA LEU A 28 -4.15 6.68 -7.31
C LEU A 28 -5.64 6.97 -7.15
N ARG A 29 -6.42 5.92 -6.90
CA ARG A 29 -7.81 6.00 -6.46
C ARG A 29 -8.13 4.92 -5.43
N VAL A 30 -9.03 5.22 -4.51
CA VAL A 30 -9.49 4.29 -3.48
C VAL A 30 -10.79 3.63 -3.94
N LYS A 31 -10.91 2.30 -3.77
CA LYS A 31 -12.12 1.51 -4.05
C LYS A 31 -12.33 0.47 -2.96
N GLY A 32 -13.22 0.74 -2.00
CA GLY A 32 -13.44 -0.15 -0.87
C GLY A 32 -12.15 -0.31 -0.05
N SER A 33 -11.68 -1.55 0.14
CA SER A 33 -10.41 -1.85 0.82
C SER A 33 -9.17 -1.78 -0.07
N GLN A 34 -9.29 -1.28 -1.30
CA GLN A 34 -8.21 -1.29 -2.28
C GLN A 34 -7.75 0.11 -2.65
N ILE A 35 -6.44 0.28 -2.85
CA ILE A 35 -5.84 1.46 -3.48
C ILE A 35 -5.32 1.03 -4.85
N LEU A 36 -5.88 1.59 -5.91
CA LEU A 36 -5.46 1.35 -7.29
C LEU A 36 -4.42 2.40 -7.66
N VAL A 37 -3.25 1.98 -8.11
CA VAL A 37 -2.09 2.84 -8.39
C VAL A 37 -1.61 2.65 -9.83
N GLU A 38 -1.34 3.74 -10.53
CA GLU A 38 -0.86 3.78 -11.90
C GLU A 38 0.38 4.67 -12.02
N GLY A 39 1.28 4.36 -12.96
CA GLY A 39 2.49 5.17 -13.20
C GLY A 39 3.58 5.02 -12.14
N VAL A 40 3.59 3.91 -11.40
CA VAL A 40 4.58 3.60 -10.35
C VAL A 40 5.08 2.18 -10.58
N GLU A 41 6.38 1.94 -10.35
CA GLU A 41 6.96 0.60 -10.44
C GLU A 41 6.55 -0.28 -9.25
N HIS A 42 6.46 -1.60 -9.47
CA HIS A 42 5.99 -2.54 -8.44
C HIS A 42 6.90 -2.60 -7.22
N HIS A 43 8.21 -2.58 -7.47
CA HIS A 43 9.21 -2.54 -6.42
C HIS A 43 9.16 -1.22 -5.62
N GLU A 44 9.01 -0.08 -6.29
CA GLU A 44 8.91 1.23 -5.64
C GLU A 44 7.67 1.32 -4.74
N LEU A 45 6.51 0.88 -5.24
CA LEU A 45 5.28 0.88 -4.46
C LEU A 45 5.40 -0.01 -3.21
N LYS A 46 6.03 -1.18 -3.33
CA LYS A 46 6.30 -2.07 -2.18
C LYS A 46 7.18 -1.39 -1.13
N LEU A 47 8.24 -0.68 -1.52
CA LEU A 47 9.10 0.04 -0.59
C LEU A 47 8.35 1.15 0.15
N LEU A 48 7.50 1.90 -0.56
CA LEU A 48 6.65 2.93 0.04
C LEU A 48 5.69 2.34 1.09
N LEU A 49 5.10 1.18 0.81
CA LEU A 49 4.23 0.50 1.78
C LEU A 49 5.00 0.05 3.03
N HIS A 50 6.21 -0.51 2.87
CA HIS A 50 7.04 -0.84 4.02
C HIS A 50 7.38 0.40 4.86
N LYS A 51 7.75 1.50 4.20
CA LYS A 51 8.03 2.77 4.88
C LYS A 51 6.80 3.27 5.64
N PHE A 52 5.63 3.26 5.00
CA PHE A 52 4.37 3.65 5.63
C PHE A 52 4.08 2.82 6.89
N LEU A 53 4.13 1.49 6.79
CA LEU A 53 3.85 0.59 7.91
C LEU A 53 4.77 0.86 9.10
N TYR A 54 6.07 1.06 8.85
CA TYR A 54 7.03 1.41 9.89
C TYR A 54 6.66 2.72 10.62
N HIS A 55 6.32 3.78 9.87
CA HIS A 55 5.96 5.07 10.47
C HIS A 55 4.63 5.04 11.24
N ARG A 56 3.78 4.04 11.00
CA ARG A 56 2.52 3.84 11.70
C ARG A 56 2.63 2.91 12.92
N GLY A 57 3.81 2.36 13.20
CA GLY A 57 3.98 1.33 14.25
C GLY A 57 3.34 -0.01 13.87
N LEU A 58 3.22 -0.29 12.57
CA LEU A 58 2.66 -1.52 11.99
C LEU A 58 3.77 -2.35 11.31
N ASP A 59 5.01 -2.22 11.76
CA ASP A 59 6.19 -2.90 11.23
C ASP A 59 6.18 -4.43 11.42
N GLY A 60 5.30 -4.94 12.28
CA GLY A 60 4.98 -6.37 12.33
C GLY A 60 4.22 -6.89 11.10
N TYR A 61 3.50 -6.02 10.37
CA TYR A 61 2.78 -6.42 9.16
C TYR A 61 3.74 -6.60 7.97
N LYS A 62 3.44 -7.58 7.11
CA LYS A 62 4.23 -7.87 5.91
C LYS A 62 3.51 -7.36 4.66
N VAL A 63 4.30 -7.04 3.63
CA VAL A 63 3.79 -6.72 2.29
C VAL A 63 4.04 -7.91 1.36
N HIS A 64 3.00 -8.70 1.12
CA HIS A 64 3.02 -9.82 0.20
C HIS A 64 2.87 -9.32 -1.24
N SER A 65 3.79 -9.75 -2.09
CA SER A 65 3.87 -9.31 -3.47
C SER A 65 3.42 -10.43 -4.41
N ARG A 66 2.43 -10.14 -5.25
CA ARG A 66 1.98 -10.97 -6.36
C ARG A 66 1.99 -10.12 -7.64
N PRO A 67 1.86 -10.70 -8.84
CA PRO A 67 1.71 -9.92 -10.06
C PRO A 67 0.60 -8.89 -9.90
N ASP A 68 0.93 -7.61 -10.10
CA ASP A 68 0.04 -6.45 -10.01
C ASP A 68 -0.68 -6.24 -8.66
N ILE A 69 -0.35 -7.00 -7.61
CA ILE A 69 -1.01 -6.92 -6.31
C ILE A 69 0.02 -6.87 -5.17
N LEU A 70 -0.13 -5.91 -4.27
CA LEU A 70 0.56 -5.81 -3.00
C LEU A 70 -0.46 -5.92 -1.87
N GLU A 71 -0.35 -6.94 -1.03
CA GLU A 71 -1.27 -7.18 0.07
C GLU A 71 -0.58 -6.98 1.41
N ILE A 72 -1.22 -6.24 2.31
CA ILE A 72 -0.76 -6.11 3.69
C ILE A 72 -1.37 -7.25 4.51
N VAL A 73 -0.50 -8.06 5.12
CA VAL A 73 -0.88 -9.22 5.93
C VAL A 73 -0.32 -9.09 7.35
N PRO A 74 -1.00 -9.64 8.37
CA PRO A 74 -0.50 -9.66 9.75
C PRO A 74 0.84 -10.41 9.87
N PRO A 75 1.59 -10.19 10.96
CA PRO A 75 2.67 -11.10 11.34
C PRO A 75 2.12 -12.52 11.54
N ASP A 76 2.97 -13.52 11.30
CA ASP A 76 2.66 -14.93 11.57
C ASP A 76 2.42 -15.20 13.06
#